data_AF-A0A1F7GW98-F1
#
_entry.id   AF-A0A1F7GW98-F1
#
_cell.length_a   1.000
_cell.length_b   1.000
_cell.length_c   1.000
_cell.angle_alpha   90.00
_cell.angle_beta   90.00
_cell.angle_gamma   90.00
#
_symmetry.space_group_name_H-M   'P 1'
#
loop_
_entity.id
_entity.type
_entity.pdbx_description
1 polymer ?
#
loop_
_entity_poly.entity_id
_entity_poly.type
_entity_poly.pdbx_seq_one_letter_code
_entity_poly.pdbx_strand_id
1 'polypeptide(L)'
;MQMPREGVWVKILYKGLMTIPKAMREKVGIKEGDVAKVRVEGNKIVLEPRQEAEYRIFTDEEIKRWEKEDRLSKAELKKAKKLLADIP
;
A
#
# COMPACT_ATOMS: atom_id res chain seq x y z
N MET A 1 -0.78 13.79 14.47
CA MET A 1 0.49 14.50 14.71
C MET A 1 1.00 15.04 13.38
N GLN A 2 1.18 16.35 13.27
CA GLN A 2 1.78 16.95 12.08
C GLN A 2 3.29 16.77 12.20
N MET A 3 3.90 15.96 11.32
CA MET A 3 5.35 15.77 11.31
C MET A 3 6.05 17.13 11.07
N PRO A 4 7.15 17.43 11.78
CA PRO A 4 7.87 18.69 11.60
C PRO A 4 8.37 18.82 10.15
N ARG A 5 8.17 20.01 9.57
CA ARG A 5 8.67 20.37 8.23
C ARG A 5 10.16 20.70 8.30
N GLU A 6 10.99 19.72 8.57
CA GLU A 6 12.44 19.86 8.42
C GLU A 6 12.78 19.87 6.92
N GLY A 7 13.14 21.05 6.39
CA GLY A 7 13.61 21.23 5.02
C GLY A 7 15.07 21.64 5.02
N VAL A 8 15.84 21.15 4.05
CA VAL A 8 17.23 21.56 3.82
C VAL A 8 17.35 22.06 2.39
N TRP A 9 18.04 23.18 2.19
CA TRP A 9 18.35 23.68 0.85
C TRP A 9 19.39 22.77 0.20
N VAL A 10 19.03 22.20 -0.96
CA VAL A 10 19.93 21.39 -1.78
C VAL A 10 20.10 22.04 -3.14
N LYS A 11 21.30 21.89 -3.72
CA LYS A 11 21.57 22.36 -5.07
C LYS A 11 20.91 21.41 -6.07
N ILE A 12 20.13 21.97 -6.97
CA ILE A 12 19.63 21.25 -8.15
C ILE A 12 20.74 21.29 -9.20
N LEU A 13 21.15 20.11 -9.66
CA LEU A 13 22.16 19.91 -10.69
C LEU A 13 21.47 19.80 -12.07
N TYR A 14 22.24 19.42 -13.08
CA TYR A 14 21.73 19.24 -14.43
C TYR A 14 20.55 18.24 -14.45
N LYS A 15 19.58 18.48 -15.34
CA LYS A 15 18.39 17.62 -15.54
C LYS A 15 17.55 17.36 -14.28
N GLY A 16 17.62 18.25 -13.28
CA GLY A 16 16.82 18.12 -12.05
C GLY A 16 17.37 17.12 -11.04
N LEU A 17 18.62 16.66 -11.21
CA LEU A 17 19.29 15.80 -10.24
C LEU A 17 19.53 16.55 -8.93
N MET A 18 19.23 15.91 -7.80
CA MET A 18 19.48 16.47 -6.48
C MET A 18 19.85 15.35 -5.50
N THR A 19 20.62 15.70 -4.48
CA THR A 19 20.96 14.75 -3.41
C THR A 19 19.93 14.84 -2.29
N ILE A 20 19.28 13.72 -1.97
CA ILE A 20 18.46 13.61 -0.76
C ILE A 20 19.39 13.37 0.45
N PRO A 21 19.39 14.24 1.47
CA PRO A 21 20.24 14.08 2.66
C PRO A 21 20.01 12.73 3.37
N LYS A 22 21.09 12.15 3.92
CA LYS A 22 21.07 10.82 4.57
C LYS A 22 19.96 10.69 5.62
N ALA A 23 19.85 11.68 6.53
CA ALA A 23 18.83 11.68 7.58
C ALA A 23 17.39 11.67 7.03
N MET A 24 17.15 12.29 5.87
CA MET A 24 15.83 12.24 5.23
C MET A 24 15.58 10.87 4.61
N ARG A 25 16.56 10.30 3.89
CA ARG A 25 16.44 8.96 3.29
C ARG A 25 16.14 7.89 4.33
N GLU A 26 16.84 7.92 5.47
CA GLU A 26 16.64 6.97 6.57
C GLU A 26 15.23 7.09 7.18
N LYS A 27 14.74 8.32 7.36
CA LYS A 27 13.38 8.57 7.89
C LYS A 27 12.28 8.02 6.97
N VAL A 28 12.46 8.06 5.66
CA VAL A 28 11.46 7.60 4.68
C VAL A 28 11.77 6.21 4.09
N GLY A 29 12.85 5.56 4.52
CA GLY A 29 13.21 4.22 4.09
C GLY A 29 13.76 4.10 2.66
N ILE A 30 14.29 5.17 2.06
CA ILE A 30 14.89 5.13 0.71
C ILE A 30 16.33 4.60 0.78
N LYS A 31 16.62 3.57 -0.01
CA LYS A 31 17.95 2.97 -0.20
C LYS A 31 18.46 3.19 -1.63
N GLU A 32 19.75 2.91 -1.82
CA GLU A 32 20.35 2.93 -3.15
C GLU A 32 19.73 1.84 -4.03
N GLY A 33 19.37 2.19 -5.27
CA GLY A 33 18.68 1.30 -6.20
C GLY A 33 17.15 1.29 -6.11
N ASP A 34 16.56 1.93 -5.09
CA ASP A 34 15.12 2.03 -4.94
C ASP A 34 14.48 2.90 -6.03
N VAL A 35 13.19 2.65 -6.28
CA VAL A 35 12.34 3.47 -7.15
C VAL A 35 11.36 4.26 -6.29
N ALA A 36 11.20 5.54 -6.60
CA ALA A 36 10.19 6.40 -5.98
C ALA A 36 9.22 6.92 -7.04
N LYS A 37 7.95 7.04 -6.66
CA LYS A 37 6.93 7.72 -7.44
C LYS A 37 7.14 9.23 -7.28
N VAL A 38 7.24 9.94 -8.40
CA VAL A 38 7.37 11.40 -8.43
C VAL A 38 6.07 11.98 -8.99
N ARG A 39 5.44 12.91 -8.26
CA ARG A 39 4.24 13.61 -8.72
C ARG A 39 4.27 15.10 -8.38
N VAL A 40 3.50 15.89 -9.12
CA VAL A 40 3.31 17.32 -8.86
C VAL A 40 2.06 17.51 -8.02
N GLU A 41 2.19 18.24 -6.91
CA GLU A 41 1.07 18.68 -6.07
C GLU A 41 1.14 20.20 -5.90
N GLY A 42 0.30 20.93 -6.64
CA GLY A 42 0.34 22.38 -6.68
C GLY A 42 1.69 22.90 -7.19
N ASN A 43 2.43 23.59 -6.32
CA ASN A 43 3.77 24.11 -6.62
C ASN A 43 4.91 23.25 -6.05
N LYS A 44 4.65 21.98 -5.70
CA LYS A 44 5.61 21.08 -5.07
C LYS A 44 5.78 19.80 -5.86
N ILE A 45 6.97 19.23 -5.77
CA ILE A 45 7.24 17.85 -6.17
C ILE A 45 7.16 16.98 -4.93
N VAL A 46 6.35 15.94 -4.98
CA VAL A 46 6.24 14.91 -3.94
C VAL A 46 6.93 13.66 -4.45
N LEU A 47 7.90 13.17 -3.67
CA LEU A 47 8.53 11.88 -3.87
C LEU A 47 8.00 10.90 -2.83
N GLU A 48 7.43 9.80 -3.30
CA GLU A 48 6.91 8.73 -2.47
C GLU A 48 7.72 7.45 -2.75
N PRO A 49 8.50 6.92 -1.79
CA PRO A 49 9.22 5.68 -1.99
C PRO A 49 8.25 4.55 -2.29
N ARG A 50 8.62 3.66 -3.22
CA ARG A 50 7.85 2.45 -3.45
C ARG A 50 7.95 1.57 -2.20
N GLN A 51 6.88 1.53 -1.42
CA GLN A 51 6.74 0.51 -0.38
C GLN A 51 6.56 -0.82 -1.10
N GLU A 52 7.38 -1.82 -0.77
CA GLU A 52 7.00 -3.19 -1.05
C GLU A 52 5.67 -3.42 -0.33
N ALA A 53 4.62 -3.71 -1.07
CA ALA A 53 3.38 -4.13 -0.43
C ALA A 53 3.72 -5.39 0.36
N GLU A 54 3.55 -5.34 1.68
CA GLU A 54 3.56 -6.54 2.51
C GLU A 54 2.34 -7.38 2.10
N TYR A 55 2.51 -8.20 1.06
CA TYR A 55 1.53 -9.21 0.74
C TYR A 55 1.56 -10.23 1.88
N ARG A 56 0.48 -10.28 2.65
CA ARG A 56 0.27 -11.40 3.55
C ARG A 56 0.06 -12.65 2.69
N ILE A 57 1.03 -13.55 2.73
CA ILE A 57 0.92 -14.88 2.14
C ILE A 57 0.12 -15.72 3.13
N PHE A 58 -1.06 -16.17 2.71
CA PHE A 58 -1.89 -17.08 3.50
C PHE A 58 -1.39 -18.51 3.35
N THR A 59 -1.35 -19.25 4.44
CA THR A 59 -0.99 -20.68 4.38
C THR A 59 -2.19 -21.53 3.93
N ASP A 60 -1.91 -22.73 3.45
CA ASP A 60 -2.95 -23.70 3.08
C ASP A 60 -3.88 -24.04 4.27
N GLU A 61 -3.36 -24.02 5.50
CA GLU A 61 -4.16 -24.25 6.71
C GLU A 61 -5.13 -23.10 6.97
N GLU A 62 -4.69 -21.85 6.79
CA GLU A 62 -5.56 -20.66 6.93
C GLU A 62 -6.69 -20.71 5.91
N ILE A 63 -6.36 -21.04 4.65
CA ILE A 63 -7.35 -21.16 3.56
C ILE A 63 -8.36 -22.27 3.88
N LYS A 64 -7.89 -23.47 4.27
CA LYS A 64 -8.78 -24.60 4.63
C LYS A 64 -9.68 -24.28 5.82
N ARG A 65 -9.16 -23.53 6.79
CA ARG A 65 -9.96 -23.09 7.94
C ARG A 65 -11.11 -22.21 7.49
N TRP A 66 -10.84 -21.22 6.65
CA TRP A 66 -11.89 -20.35 6.11
C TRP A 66 -12.88 -21.09 5.23
N GLU A 67 -12.43 -22.02 4.38
CA GLU A 67 -13.36 -22.86 3.61
C GLU A 67 -14.32 -23.66 4.50
N LYS A 68 -13.88 -24.06 5.69
CA LYS A 68 -14.73 -24.76 6.66
C LYS A 68 -15.69 -23.79 7.37
N GLU A 69 -15.19 -22.63 7.76
CA GLU A 69 -15.97 -21.59 8.44
C GLU A 69 -17.03 -20.95 7.51
N ASP A 70 -16.72 -20.80 6.23
CA ASP A 70 -17.59 -20.16 5.22
C ASP A 70 -18.66 -21.12 4.65
N ARG A 71 -18.66 -22.39 5.08
CA ARG A 71 -19.70 -23.34 4.67
C ARG A 71 -21.04 -22.95 5.30
N LEU A 72 -21.95 -22.51 4.44
CA LEU A 72 -23.35 -22.26 4.79
C LEU A 72 -23.99 -23.50 5.42
N SER A 73 -24.68 -23.30 6.54
CA SER A 73 -25.55 -24.29 7.15
C SER A 73 -26.74 -24.61 6.25
N LYS A 74 -27.43 -25.73 6.54
CA LYS A 74 -28.63 -26.12 5.79
C LYS A 74 -29.72 -25.04 5.78
N ALA A 75 -29.86 -24.30 6.89
CA ALA A 75 -30.81 -23.20 7.01
C ALA A 75 -30.41 -22.00 6.15
N GLU A 76 -29.12 -21.64 6.17
CA GLU A 76 -28.58 -20.55 5.37
C GLU A 76 -28.63 -20.87 3.87
N LEU A 77 -28.34 -22.12 3.48
CA LEU A 77 -28.49 -22.59 2.10
C LEU A 77 -29.94 -22.47 1.61
N LYS A 78 -30.92 -22.83 2.44
CA LYS A 78 -32.35 -22.70 2.08
C LYS A 78 -32.73 -21.23 1.89
N LYS A 79 -32.24 -20.34 2.75
CA LYS A 79 -32.49 -18.90 2.67
C LYS A 79 -31.80 -18.30 1.44
N ALA A 80 -30.54 -18.64 1.19
CA ALA A 80 -29.76 -18.19 0.03
C ALA A 80 -30.42 -18.63 -1.28
N LYS A 81 -30.84 -19.90 -1.40
CA LYS A 81 -31.57 -20.40 -2.58
C LYS A 81 -32.86 -19.64 -2.85
N LYS A 82 -33.61 -19.29 -1.80
CA LYS A 82 -34.84 -18.50 -1.92
C LYS A 82 -34.54 -17.09 -2.45
N LEU A 83 -33.54 -16.42 -1.88
CA LEU A 83 -33.15 -15.07 -2.30
C LEU A 83 -32.57 -15.03 -3.72
N LEU A 84 -31.77 -16.03 -4.10
CA LEU A 84 -31.19 -16.14 -5.45
C LEU A 84 -32.26 -16.41 -6.51
N ALA A 85 -33.36 -17.09 -6.17
CA ALA A 85 -34.47 -17.33 -7.09
C ALA A 85 -35.29 -16.05 -7.40
N ASP A 86 -35.16 -15.03 -6.56
CA ASP A 86 -35.84 -13.73 -6.69
C ASP A 86 -34.95 -12.67 -7.37
N ILE A 87 -33.74 -13.03 -7.83
CA ILE A 87 -32.87 -12.14 -8.61
C ILE A 87 -33.29 -12.22 -10.09
N PRO A 88 -33.61 -11.10 -10.75
CA PRO A 88 -34.05 -11.06 -12.15
C PRO A 88 -32.96 -11.47 -13.15
#